data_AF-A0A7Z8VJ59-F1
#
_entry.id   AF-A0A7Z8VJ59-F1
#
_cell.length_a   1.000
_cell.length_b   1.000
_cell.length_c   1.000
_cell.angle_alpha   90.00
_cell.angle_beta   90.00
_cell.angle_gamma   90.00
#
_symmetry.space_group_name_H-M   'P 1'
#
loop_
_entity.id
_entity.type
_entity.pdbx_description
1 polymer ?
#
loop_
_entity_poly.entity_id
_entity_poly.type
_entity_poly.pdbx_seq_one_letter_code
_entity_poly.pdbx_strand_id
1 'polypeptide(L)' 'MKNIRFIDLFAGLGGTRIGFELACKELGFSSECVFTSEIKPY' A
#
# COMPACT_ATOMS: atom_id res chain seq x y z
N MET A 1 7.34 16.89 4.01
CA MET A 1 6.54 15.68 4.31
C MET A 1 7.40 14.46 4.03
N LYS A 2 7.45 13.47 4.95
CA LYS A 2 8.12 12.18 4.65
C LYS A 2 7.18 11.33 3.81
N ASN A 3 7.66 10.87 2.66
CA ASN A 3 6.93 9.92 1.80
C ASN A 3 7.25 8.48 2.23
N ILE A 4 6.24 7.74 2.65
CA ILE A 4 6.36 6.36 3.08
C ILE A 4 6.26 5.45 1.86
N ARG A 5 7.39 4.89 1.45
CA ARG A 5 7.46 3.92 0.34
C ARG A 5 7.39 2.52 0.92
N PHE A 6 6.51 1.69 0.39
CA PHE A 6 6.30 0.33 0.92
C PHE A 6 6.06 -0.69 -0.19
N ILE A 7 6.21 -1.97 0.18
CA ILE A 7 5.98 -3.12 -0.69
C ILE A 7 4.82 -3.93 -0.14
N ASP A 8 3.87 -4.28 -1.00
CA ASP A 8 2.68 -5.08 -0.70
C ASP A 8 2.89 -6.52 -1.18
N LEU A 9 3.27 -7.42 -0.27
CA LEU A 9 3.51 -8.84 -0.59
C LEU A 9 2.29 -9.68 -0.22
N PHE A 10 1.93 -10.63 -1.09
CA PHE A 10 0.72 -11.45 -0.96
C PHE A 10 -0.53 -10.58 -0.92
N ALA A 11 -0.60 -9.64 -1.86
CA ALA A 11 -1.55 -8.53 -1.85
C ALA A 11 -3.02 -8.98 -1.89
N GLY A 12 -3.32 -10.18 -2.41
CA GLY A 12 -4.69 -10.63 -2.64
C GLY A 12 -5.49 -9.59 -3.41
N LEU A 13 -6.61 -9.13 -2.85
CA LEU A 13 -7.43 -8.05 -3.44
C LEU A 13 -6.90 -6.63 -3.15
N GLY A 14 -5.82 -6.48 -2.39
CA GLY A 14 -5.20 -5.19 -2.05
C GLY A 14 -5.81 -4.46 -0.85
N GLY A 15 -6.59 -5.15 -0.01
CA GLY A 15 -7.27 -4.54 1.13
C GLY A 15 -6.31 -3.85 2.12
N THR A 16 -5.17 -4.49 2.41
CA THR A 16 -4.15 -3.94 3.31
C THR A 16 -3.53 -2.66 2.74
N ARG A 17 -3.16 -2.64 1.45
CA ARG A 17 -2.65 -1.46 0.77
C ARG A 17 -3.63 -0.30 0.84
N ILE A 18 -4.90 -0.55 0.47
CA ILE A 18 -5.93 0.49 0.48
C ILE A 18 -6.13 1.06 1.88
N GLY A 19 -6.24 0.20 2.90
CA GLY A 19 -6.38 0.64 4.29
C GLY A 19 -5.17 1.44 4.77
N PHE A 20 -3.96 1.01 4.41
CA PHE A 20 -2.73 1.70 4.77
C PHE A 20 -2.63 3.09 4.12
N GLU A 21 -2.93 3.21 2.83
CA GLU A 21 -2.92 4.49 2.11
C GLU A 21 -3.98 5.46 2.64
N LEU A 22 -5.19 4.95 2.98
CA LEU A 22 -6.23 5.75 3.62
C LEU A 22 -5.79 6.26 5.00
N ALA A 23 -5.22 5.39 5.83
CA ALA A 23 -4.70 5.80 7.15
C ALA A 23 -3.56 6.83 7.03
N CYS A 24 -2.66 6.66 6.06
CA CYS A 24 -1.61 7.64 5.77
C CYS A 24 -2.22 8.99 5.41
N LYS A 25 -3.21 9.01 4.51
CA LYS A 25 -3.91 10.22 4.09
C LYS A 25 -4.60 10.92 5.27
N GLU A 26 -5.30 10.19 6.11
CA GLU A 26 -5.98 10.73 7.30
C GLU A 26 -5.01 11.36 8.31
N LEU A 27 -3.81 10.79 8.44
CA LEU A 27 -2.76 11.28 9.32
C LEU A 27 -1.85 12.34 8.68
N GLY A 28 -2.11 12.74 7.43
CA GLY A 28 -1.31 13.75 6.72
C GLY A 28 0.06 13.24 6.23
N PHE A 29 0.23 11.92 6.08
CA PHE A 29 1.40 11.31 5.45
C PHE A 29 1.17 11.10 3.95
N SER A 30 2.25 11.21 3.17
CA SER A 30 2.28 10.71 1.79
C SER A 30 2.73 9.25 1.81
N SER A 31 2.09 8.40 1.02
CA SER A 31 2.40 6.98 0.90
C SER A 31 2.45 6.54 -0.56
N GLU A 32 3.34 5.61 -0.89
CA GLU A 32 3.53 5.06 -2.22
C GLU A 32 3.80 3.55 -2.15
N CYS A 33 2.89 2.74 -2.71
CA CYS A 33 3.15 1.32 -2.95
C CYS A 33 4.07 1.18 -4.17
N VAL A 34 5.33 0.83 -3.96
CA VAL A 34 6.34 0.78 -5.04
C VAL A 34 6.47 -0.59 -5.69
N PHE A 35 5.91 -1.62 -5.06
CA PHE A 35 5.85 -2.97 -5.61
C PHE A 35 4.71 -3.74 -4.96
N THR A 36 3.99 -4.52 -5.77
CA THR A 36 2.97 -5.45 -5.31
C THR A 36 3.29 -6.84 -5.85
N SER A 37 3.13 -7.86 -5.03
CA SER A 37 3.31 -9.26 -5.42
C SER A 37 2.13 -10.10 -4.96
N GLU A 38 1.63 -10.94 -5.85
CA GLU A 38 0.56 -11.89 -5.60
C GLU A 38 0.86 -13.17 -6.39
N ILE A 39 0.49 -14.33 -5.86
CA ILE A 39 0.72 -15.61 -6.55
C ILE A 39 -0.30 -15.82 -7.69
N LYS A 40 -1.50 -15.23 -7.55
CA LYS A 40 -2.50 -15.24 -8.61
C LYS A 40 -2.12 -14.23 -9.69
N PRO A 41 -2.12 -14.63 -10.98
CA PRO A 41 -1.86 -13.70 -12.07
C PRO A 41 -2.98 -12.68 -12.30
N TYR A 42 -4.13 -12.87 -11.65
CA TYR A 42 -5.37 -12.09 -11.79
C TYR A 42 -6.14 -12.05 -10.47
#